data_AF-A0A2D4HZ87-F1
#
_entry.id   AF-A0A2D4HZ87-F1
#
_cell.length_a   1.000
_cell.length_b   1.000
_cell.length_c   1.000
_cell.angle_alpha   90.00
_cell.angle_beta   90.00
_cell.angle_gamma   90.00
#
_symmetry.space_group_name_H-M   'P 1'
#
loop_
_entity.id
_entity.type
_entity.pdbx_description
1 polymer ?
#
loop_
_entity_poly.entity_id
_entity_poly.type
_entity_poly.pdbx_seq_one_letter_code
_entity_poly.pdbx_strand_id
1 'polypeptide(L)'
;HPAAKTLVDIAKSQDAEVGDGTTSVTLLAAEFLKQIKPYVEEGLHPQIIIRAFRVATQLAVEKIRKIAITIKKTDPIELNGLLEKCASTALSSKLISHQKDFFAKMVVD
;
A
#
# COMPACT_ATOMS: atom_id res chain seq x y z
N HIS A 1 -19.90 -2.05 14.21
CA HIS A 1 -19.85 -0.59 14.03
C HIS A 1 -19.73 -0.26 12.54
N PRO A 2 -20.58 0.61 11.95
CA PRO A 2 -20.55 0.92 10.52
C PRO A 2 -19.17 1.36 10.00
N ALA A 3 -18.45 2.21 10.73
CA ALA A 3 -17.10 2.63 10.34
C ALA A 3 -16.07 1.48 10.28
N ALA A 4 -16.20 0.48 11.15
CA ALA A 4 -15.33 -0.70 11.10
C ALA A 4 -15.60 -1.55 9.85
N LYS A 5 -16.86 -1.61 9.40
CA LYS A 5 -17.22 -2.27 8.13
C LYS A 5 -16.55 -1.58 6.94
N THR A 6 -16.53 -0.25 6.91
CA THR A 6 -15.81 0.51 5.87
C THR A 6 -14.31 0.20 5.84
N LEU A 7 -13.65 0.07 7.00
CA LEU A 7 -12.24 -0.33 7.06
C LEU A 7 -12.01 -1.75 6.54
N VAL A 8 -12.90 -2.69 6.85
CA VAL A 8 -12.86 -4.06 6.30
C VAL A 8 -13.02 -4.05 4.78
N ASP A 9 -13.93 -3.24 4.25
CA ASP A 9 -14.17 -3.14 2.81
C ASP A 9 -12.94 -2.54 2.08
N ILE A 10 -12.26 -1.56 2.69
CA ILE A 10 -10.99 -1.02 2.18
C ILE A 10 -9.91 -2.11 2.12
N ALA A 11 -9.74 -2.89 3.20
CA ALA A 11 -8.77 -3.97 3.24
C ALA A 11 -9.06 -5.06 2.19
N LYS A 12 -10.34 -5.43 2.02
CA LYS A 12 -10.77 -6.38 0.98
C LYS A 12 -10.51 -5.87 -0.42
N SER A 13 -10.74 -4.57 -0.68
CA SER A 13 -10.45 -3.97 -1.97
C SER A 13 -8.94 -4.01 -2.29
N GLN A 14 -8.08 -3.75 -1.30
CA GLN A 14 -6.63 -3.84 -1.47
C GLN A 14 -6.16 -5.28 -1.72
N ASP A 15 -6.77 -6.24 -1.03
CA ASP A 15 -6.50 -7.67 -1.22
C ASP A 15 -6.89 -8.13 -2.63
N ALA A 16 -8.06 -7.69 -3.13
CA ALA A 16 -8.55 -8.06 -4.46
C ALA A 16 -7.73 -7.45 -5.61
N GLU A 17 -7.25 -6.22 -5.46
CA GLU A 17 -6.50 -5.51 -6.51
C GLU A 17 -5.01 -5.91 -6.58
N VAL A 18 -4.35 -6.04 -5.42
CA VAL A 18 -2.89 -6.23 -5.34
C VAL A 18 -2.47 -7.38 -4.43
N GLY A 19 -3.28 -7.74 -3.43
CA GLY A 19 -2.98 -8.83 -2.49
C GLY A 19 -1.89 -8.50 -1.45
N ASP A 20 -1.35 -7.29 -1.46
CA ASP A 20 -0.36 -6.79 -0.50
C ASP A 20 -0.76 -5.43 0.08
N GLY A 21 -0.32 -5.15 1.31
CA GLY A 21 -0.54 -3.86 1.97
C GLY A 21 -1.91 -3.64 2.60
N THR A 22 -2.72 -4.69 2.78
CA THR A 22 -4.06 -4.62 3.40
C THR A 22 -4.03 -4.00 4.82
N THR A 23 -3.03 -4.36 5.62
CA THR A 23 -2.79 -3.75 6.93
C THR A 23 -2.38 -2.28 6.79
N SER A 24 -1.49 -1.97 5.86
CA SER A 24 -0.96 -0.62 5.65
C SER A 24 -2.06 0.38 5.27
N VAL A 25 -2.95 0.02 4.34
CA VAL A 25 -4.05 0.90 3.92
C VAL A 25 -5.04 1.16 5.07
N THR A 26 -5.29 0.14 5.90
CA THR A 26 -6.20 0.24 7.05
C THR A 26 -5.62 1.15 8.13
N LEU A 27 -4.32 1.00 8.42
CA LEU A 27 -3.61 1.85 9.39
C LEU A 27 -3.52 3.30 8.92
N LEU A 28 -3.22 3.54 7.63
CA LEU A 28 -3.20 4.90 7.07
C LEU A 28 -4.56 5.59 7.18
N ALA A 29 -5.66 4.89 6.86
CA ALA A 29 -7.00 5.43 7.00
C ALA A 29 -7.33 5.80 8.47
N ALA A 30 -6.98 4.92 9.42
CA ALA A 30 -7.17 5.19 10.84
C ALA A 30 -6.33 6.39 11.33
N GLU A 31 -5.08 6.48 10.89
CA GLU A 31 -4.19 7.59 11.26
C GLU A 31 -4.69 8.91 10.68
N PHE A 32 -5.16 8.94 9.43
CA PHE A 32 -5.78 10.15 8.87
C PHE A 32 -6.97 10.62 9.70
N LEU A 33 -7.84 9.72 10.15
CA LEU A 33 -8.98 10.08 11.03
C LEU A 33 -8.52 10.63 12.39
N LYS A 34 -7.47 10.04 12.96
CA LYS A 34 -6.87 10.51 14.21
C LYS A 34 -6.28 11.91 14.07
N GLN A 35 -5.57 12.18 12.98
CA GLN A 35 -4.95 13.48 12.70
C GLN A 35 -5.97 14.59 12.43
N ILE A 36 -7.14 14.27 11.86
CA ILE A 36 -8.16 15.29 11.58
C ILE A 36 -9.11 15.58 12.74
N LYS A 37 -9.14 14.71 13.75
CA LYS A 37 -10.06 14.81 14.89
C LYS A 37 -10.02 16.19 15.58
N PRO A 38 -8.85 16.80 15.87
CA PRO A 38 -8.80 18.11 16.51
C PRO A 38 -9.48 19.21 15.68
N TYR A 39 -9.27 19.22 14.35
CA TYR A 39 -9.87 20.23 13.48
C TYR A 39 -11.39 20.10 13.40
N VAL A 40 -11.91 18.88 13.44
CA VAL A 40 -13.36 18.65 13.50
C VAL A 40 -13.93 19.15 14.83
N GLU A 41 -13.22 18.91 15.94
CA GLU A 41 -13.60 19.39 17.27
C GLU A 41 -13.55 20.92 17.39
N GLU A 42 -12.66 21.58 16.63
CA GLU A 42 -12.58 23.04 16.49
C GLU A 42 -13.66 23.63 15.55
N GLY A 43 -14.51 22.80 14.95
CA GLY A 43 -15.63 23.24 14.12
C GLY A 43 -15.32 23.36 12.63
N LEU A 44 -14.18 22.84 12.15
CA LEU A 44 -13.88 22.81 10.71
C LEU A 44 -14.87 21.89 9.98
N HIS A 45 -15.53 22.43 8.95
CA HIS A 45 -16.52 21.67 8.20
C HIS A 45 -15.90 20.45 7.50
N PRO A 46 -16.39 19.21 7.70
CA PRO A 46 -15.78 17.99 7.15
C PRO A 46 -15.56 17.99 5.64
N GLN A 47 -16.44 18.65 4.88
CA GLN A 47 -16.30 18.79 3.43
C GLN A 47 -15.01 19.52 3.00
N ILE A 48 -14.50 20.43 3.83
CA ILE A 48 -13.23 21.12 3.58
C ILE A 48 -12.07 20.13 3.72
N ILE A 49 -12.09 19.32 4.78
CA ILE A 49 -11.09 18.27 5.05
C ILE A 49 -11.08 17.24 3.90
N ILE A 50 -12.25 16.77 3.47
CA ILE A 50 -12.38 15.82 2.35
C ILE A 50 -11.78 16.41 1.06
N ARG A 51 -12.05 17.68 0.77
CA ARG A 51 -11.48 18.37 -0.40
C ARG A 51 -9.95 18.46 -0.30
N ALA A 52 -9.43 18.82 0.87
CA ALA A 52 -7.99 18.90 1.12
C ALA A 52 -7.31 17.53 0.93
N PHE A 53 -7.90 16.44 1.46
CA PHE A 53 -7.39 15.09 1.23
C PHE A 53 -7.35 14.73 -0.24
N ARG A 54 -8.40 15.02 -1.03
CA ARG A 54 -8.41 14.73 -2.48
C ARG A 54 -7.25 15.42 -3.21
N VAL A 55 -7.02 16.70 -2.91
CA VAL A 55 -5.91 17.47 -3.50
C VAL A 55 -4.56 16.89 -3.06
N ALA A 56 -4.39 16.61 -1.76
CA ALA A 56 -3.16 16.03 -1.23
C ALA A 56 -2.86 14.65 -1.83
N THR A 57 -3.88 13.78 -1.98
CA THR A 57 -3.75 12.47 -2.62
C THR A 57 -3.32 12.62 -4.07
N GLN A 58 -3.90 13.55 -4.83
CA GLN A 58 -3.50 13.79 -6.21
C GLN A 58 -2.02 14.18 -6.32
N LEU A 59 -1.57 15.14 -5.51
CA LEU A 59 -0.17 15.58 -5.48
C LEU A 59 0.77 14.45 -5.07
N ALA A 60 0.40 13.64 -4.09
CA ALA A 60 1.18 12.49 -3.63
C ALA A 60 1.34 11.45 -4.74
N VAL A 61 0.24 11.07 -5.42
CA VAL A 61 0.25 10.11 -6.53
C VAL A 61 1.08 10.63 -7.70
N GLU A 62 0.93 11.91 -8.06
CA GLU A 62 1.75 12.53 -9.10
C GLU A 62 3.23 12.53 -8.75
N LYS A 63 3.58 12.80 -7.49
CA LYS A 63 4.97 12.75 -7.03
C LYS A 63 5.54 11.34 -7.10
N ILE A 64 4.78 10.33 -6.66
CA ILE A 64 5.17 8.91 -6.75
C ILE A 64 5.45 8.52 -8.20
N ARG A 65 4.58 8.91 -9.14
CA ARG A 65 4.78 8.66 -10.57
C ARG A 65 6.03 9.34 -11.12
N LYS A 66 6.32 10.58 -10.70
CA LYS A 66 7.50 11.34 -11.14
C LYS A 66 8.82 10.74 -10.66
N ILE A 67 8.84 10.09 -9.50
CA ILE A 67 10.04 9.47 -8.93
C ILE A 67 10.14 7.97 -9.24
N ALA A 68 9.13 7.39 -9.90
CA ALA A 68 9.13 5.98 -10.25
C ALA A 68 10.18 5.68 -11.32
N ILE A 69 11.04 4.69 -11.06
CA ILE A 69 12.07 4.26 -12.00
C ILE A 69 11.51 3.05 -12.77
N THR A 70 11.42 3.19 -14.10
CA THR A 70 10.98 2.08 -14.97
C THR A 70 12.13 1.10 -15.16
N ILE A 71 11.93 -0.16 -14.78
CA ILE A 71 12.91 -1.22 -14.98
C ILE A 71 12.80 -1.77 -16.41
N LYS A 72 13.93 -1.83 -17.13
CA LYS A 72 13.99 -2.41 -18.49
C LYS A 72 13.96 -3.93 -18.39
N LYS A 73 13.13 -4.57 -19.23
CA LYS A 73 12.97 -6.04 -19.27
C LYS A 73 13.88 -6.70 -20.32
N THR A 74 15.10 -6.20 -20.48
CA THR A 74 15.97 -6.54 -21.61
C THR A 74 16.80 -7.80 -21.37
N ASP A 75 17.19 -8.08 -20.13
CA ASP A 75 17.92 -9.29 -19.76
C ASP A 75 17.03 -10.20 -18.89
N PRO A 76 16.69 -11.42 -19.36
CA PRO A 76 15.94 -12.40 -18.58
C PRO A 76 16.58 -12.76 -17.24
N ILE A 77 17.92 -12.78 -17.15
CA ILE A 77 18.64 -13.15 -15.94
C ILE A 77 18.49 -12.05 -14.88
N GLU A 78 18.68 -10.78 -15.28
CA GLU A 78 18.46 -9.64 -14.38
C GLU A 78 16.99 -9.52 -13.97
N LEU A 79 16.06 -9.81 -14.88
CA LEU A 79 14.63 -9.80 -14.58
C LEU A 79 14.26 -10.86 -13.55
N ASN A 80 14.76 -12.09 -13.68
CA ASN A 80 14.53 -13.15 -12.68
C ASN A 80 15.10 -12.76 -11.32
N GLY A 81 16.34 -12.26 -11.26
CA GLY A 81 16.93 -11.80 -10.00
C GLY A 81 16.17 -10.64 -9.36
N LEU A 82 15.53 -9.78 -10.16
CA LEU A 82 14.64 -8.72 -9.65
C LEU A 82 13.32 -9.30 -9.12
N LEU A 83 12.69 -10.22 -9.85
CA LEU A 83 11.46 -10.88 -9.43
C LEU A 83 11.66 -11.68 -8.15
N GLU A 84 12.80 -12.35 -7.97
CA GLU A 84 13.15 -13.06 -6.73
C GLU A 84 13.23 -12.09 -5.53
N LYS A 85 13.79 -10.89 -5.74
CA LYS A 85 13.81 -9.84 -4.72
C LYS A 85 12.40 -9.36 -4.38
N CYS A 86 11.55 -9.13 -5.39
CA CYS A 86 10.16 -8.75 -5.20
C CYS A 86 9.36 -9.82 -4.45
N ALA A 87 9.50 -11.09 -4.84
CA ALA A 87 8.89 -12.22 -4.15
C ALA A 87 9.37 -12.31 -2.70
N SER A 88 10.68 -12.16 -2.47
CA SER A 88 11.25 -12.14 -1.12
C SER A 88 10.65 -11.06 -0.23
N THR A 89 10.37 -9.86 -0.75
CA THR A 89 9.68 -8.80 -0.01
C THR A 89 8.29 -9.24 0.45
N ALA A 90 7.49 -9.83 -0.43
CA ALA A 90 6.15 -10.33 -0.10
C ALA A 90 6.17 -11.48 0.93
N LEU A 91 7.25 -12.27 0.96
CA LEU A 91 7.43 -13.37 1.90
C LEU A 91 7.97 -12.93 3.27
N SER A 92 8.54 -11.72 3.37
CA SER A 92 9.31 -11.28 4.54
C SER A 92 8.48 -11.13 5.82
N SER A 93 7.17 -10.92 5.71
CA SER A 93 6.25 -10.79 6.85
C SER A 93 5.56 -12.10 7.26
N LYS A 94 5.86 -13.22 6.59
CA LYS A 94 5.21 -14.52 6.79
C LYS A 94 6.08 -15.49 7.58
N LEU A 95 5.48 -16.59 8.06
CA LEU A 95 6.19 -17.67 8.76
C LEU A 95 7.35 -18.25 7.94
N ILE A 96 7.20 -18.25 6.61
CA ILE A 96 8.20 -18.76 5.66
C ILE A 96 9.34 -17.77 5.37
N SER A 97 9.39 -16.62 6.06
CA SER A 97 10.44 -15.61 5.89
C SER A 97 11.85 -16.16 6.09
N HIS A 98 12.05 -17.14 6.98
CA HIS A 98 13.35 -17.81 7.18
C HIS A 98 13.80 -18.65 5.98
N GLN A 99 12.87 -19.07 5.13
CA GLN A 99 13.10 -19.88 3.93
C GLN A 99 12.79 -19.09 2.66
N LYS A 100 12.71 -17.76 2.76
CA LYS A 100 12.28 -16.90 1.65
C LYS A 100 13.15 -17.06 0.41
N ASP A 101 14.46 -17.32 0.56
CA ASP A 101 15.35 -17.49 -0.60
C ASP A 101 15.04 -18.76 -1.40
N PHE A 102 14.55 -19.80 -0.72
CA PHE A 102 14.11 -21.04 -1.36
C PHE A 102 12.74 -20.85 -2.04
N PHE A 103 11.78 -20.27 -1.31
CA PHE A 103 10.43 -20.07 -1.85
C PHE A 103 10.36 -18.95 -2.90
N ALA A 104 11.19 -17.93 -2.83
CA ALA A 104 11.23 -16.86 -3.82
C ALA A 104 11.67 -17.40 -5.18
N LYS A 105 12.67 -18.28 -5.23
CA LYS A 105 13.08 -18.97 -6.46
C LYS A 105 11.94 -19.77 -7.06
N MET A 106 11.30 -20.61 -6.23
CA MET A 106 10.16 -21.43 -6.65
C MET A 106 8.95 -20.64 -7.15
N VAL A 107 8.74 -19.40 -6.68
CA VAL A 107 7.64 -18.53 -7.12
C VAL A 107 7.96 -17.83 -8.45
N VAL A 108 9.25 -17.65 -8.75
CA VAL A 108 9.72 -16.97 -9.97
C VAL A 108 9.95 -17.95 -11.12
N ASP A 109 10.37 -19.17 -10.80
CA ASP A 109 10.46 -20.32 -11.73
C ASP A 109 9.07 -20.77 -12.23
#